data_AF-A0A7J9TKA4-F1
#
_entry.id   AF-A0A7J9TKA4-F1
#
_cell.length_a   1.000
_cell.length_b   1.000
_cell.length_c   1.000
_cell.angle_alpha   90.00
_cell.angle_beta   90.00
_cell.angle_gamma   90.00
#
_symmetry.space_group_name_H-M   'P 1'
#
loop_
_entity.id
_entity.type
_entity.pdbx_description
1 polymer ?
#
loop_
_entity_poly.entity_id
_entity_poly.type
_entity_poly.pdbx_seq_one_letter_code
_entity_poly.pdbx_strand_id
1 'polypeptide(L)'
;MKTAQKSLNKLKMVEYACEEDANRVAEKWLDENQKYLFEQLSIESKSRRIGGKKGRAKKGEKLETFYLIKAKIKVYKQAIVQERKKLGRFVLATNDLDLTVDEILS
;
A
#
# COMPACT_ATOMS: atom_id res chain seq x y z
N MET A 1 -3.97 -6.40 6.75
CA MET A 1 -3.17 -5.19 7.08
C MET A 1 -1.67 -5.39 6.86
N LYS A 2 -0.98 -6.30 7.57
CA LYS A 2 0.49 -6.43 7.51
C LYS A 2 1.05 -6.67 6.09
N THR A 3 0.37 -7.48 5.28
CA THR A 3 0.78 -7.79 3.90
C THR A 3 0.70 -6.58 2.97
N ALA A 4 -0.42 -5.85 2.99
CA ALA A 4 -0.62 -4.63 2.20
C ALA A 4 0.34 -3.50 2.62
N GLN A 5 0.62 -3.35 3.92
CA GLN A 5 1.61 -2.39 4.39
C GLN A 5 3.02 -2.74 3.88
N LYS A 6 3.36 -4.04 3.83
CA LYS A 6 4.65 -4.51 3.33
C LYS A 6 4.79 -4.28 1.82
N SER A 7 3.74 -4.53 1.03
CA SER A 7 3.76 -4.24 -0.41
C SER A 7 3.84 -2.74 -0.68
N LEU A 8 3.10 -1.92 0.07
CA LEU A 8 3.21 -0.46 0.00
C LEU A 8 4.61 0.04 0.36
N ASN A 9 5.23 -0.51 1.40
CA ASN A 9 6.59 -0.11 1.78
C ASN A 9 7.61 -0.44 0.68
N LYS A 10 7.43 -1.54 -0.07
CA LYS A 10 8.27 -1.82 -1.25
C LYS A 10 8.15 -0.71 -2.29
N LEU A 11 6.93 -0.29 -2.62
CA LEU A 11 6.70 0.82 -3.57
C LEU A 11 7.37 2.13 -3.15
N LYS A 12 7.35 2.45 -1.85
CA LYS A 12 7.99 3.65 -1.31
C LYS A 12 9.52 3.63 -1.39
N MET A 13 10.12 2.44 -1.45
CA MET A 13 11.58 2.27 -1.52
C MET A 13 12.10 2.23 -2.96
N VAL A 14 11.23 2.07 -3.95
CA VAL A 14 11.62 2.08 -5.36
C VAL A 14 11.80 3.51 -5.83
N GLU A 15 12.94 3.77 -6.48
CA GLU A 15 13.23 5.03 -7.16
C GLU A 15 12.69 4.97 -8.59
N TYR A 16 11.86 5.94 -8.96
CA TYR A 16 11.27 6.04 -10.29
C TYR A 16 11.96 7.13 -11.12
N ALA A 17 12.03 6.91 -12.43
CA ALA A 17 12.67 7.83 -13.37
C ALA A 17 11.82 9.08 -13.65
N CYS A 18 10.48 8.94 -13.66
CA CYS A 18 9.54 10.04 -13.80
C CYS A 18 8.39 9.96 -12.79
N GLU A 19 7.65 11.07 -12.68
CA GLU A 19 6.47 11.19 -11.82
C GLU A 19 5.31 10.33 -12.34
N GLU A 20 5.12 10.28 -13.65
CA GLU A 20 4.06 9.53 -14.30
C GLU A 20 4.21 8.02 -14.08
N ASP A 21 5.44 7.51 -14.09
CA ASP A 21 5.73 6.11 -13.80
C ASP A 21 5.33 5.79 -12.35
N ALA A 22 5.71 6.65 -11.41
CA ALA A 22 5.35 6.50 -10.00
C ALA A 22 3.82 6.50 -9.80
N ASN A 23 3.09 7.37 -10.52
CA ASN A 23 1.62 7.38 -10.50
C ASN A 23 1.03 6.10 -11.06
N ARG A 24 1.47 5.66 -12.25
CA ARG A 24 0.96 4.43 -12.88
C ARG A 24 1.16 3.20 -11.99
N VAL A 25 2.30 3.11 -11.31
CA VAL A 25 2.54 2.00 -10.39
C VAL A 25 1.64 2.10 -9.15
N ALA A 26 1.40 3.30 -8.64
CA ALA A 26 0.47 3.49 -7.53
C ALA A 26 -0.97 3.10 -7.89
N GLU A 27 -1.44 3.48 -9.09
CA GLU A 27 -2.76 3.08 -9.60
C GLU A 27 -2.87 1.56 -9.76
N LYS A 28 -1.88 0.93 -10.40
CA LYS A 28 -1.85 -0.53 -10.54
C LYS A 28 -1.89 -1.24 -9.20
N TRP A 29 -1.26 -0.68 -8.17
CA TRP A 29 -1.33 -1.25 -6.83
C TRP A 29 -2.74 -1.19 -6.22
N LEU A 30 -3.54 -0.14 -6.51
CA LEU A 30 -4.94 -0.07 -6.08
C LEU A 30 -5.78 -1.15 -6.76
N ASP A 31 -5.55 -1.40 -8.05
CA ASP A 31 -6.26 -2.45 -8.79
C ASP A 31 -5.98 -3.84 -8.20
N GLU A 32 -4.75 -4.10 -7.80
CA GLU A 32 -4.35 -5.33 -7.12
C GLU A 32 -4.87 -5.40 -5.66
N ASN A 33 -5.10 -4.25 -5.02
CA ASN A 33 -5.44 -4.13 -3.60
C ASN A 33 -6.78 -3.40 -3.39
N GLN A 34 -7.85 -3.82 -4.08
CA GLN A 34 -9.19 -3.21 -4.08
C GLN A 34 -9.84 -2.99 -2.69
N LYS A 35 -9.32 -3.65 -1.65
CA LYS A 35 -9.78 -3.52 -0.25
C LYS A 35 -9.20 -2.27 0.43
N TYR A 36 -8.28 -1.57 -0.22
CA TYR A 36 -7.56 -0.43 0.32
C TYR A 36 -7.68 0.77 -0.62
N LEU A 37 -7.64 1.97 -0.05
CA LEU A 37 -7.59 3.24 -0.76
C LEU A 37 -6.40 4.05 -0.24
N PHE A 38 -5.84 4.92 -1.09
CA PHE A 38 -4.90 5.92 -0.62
C PHE A 38 -5.66 7.04 0.10
N GLU A 39 -5.33 7.24 1.38
CA GLU A 39 -5.79 8.40 2.14
C GLU A 39 -4.99 9.65 1.74
N GLN A 40 -3.73 9.45 1.40
CA GLN A 40 -2.85 10.49 0.88
C GLN A 40 -1.89 9.85 -0.10
N LEU A 41 -1.74 10.46 -1.28
CA LEU A 41 -0.76 10.10 -2.30
C LEU A 41 -0.01 11.38 -2.69
N SER A 42 1.31 11.35 -2.60
CA SER A 42 2.19 12.44 -3.00
C SER A 42 3.46 11.85 -3.59
N ILE A 43 3.99 12.46 -4.65
CA ILE A 43 5.27 12.07 -5.24
C ILE A 43 6.31 13.10 -4.84
N GLU A 44 7.44 12.64 -4.32
CA GLU A 44 8.57 13.51 -3.98
C GLU A 44 9.67 13.38 -5.03
N SER A 45 10.04 14.50 -5.62
CA SER A 45 11.26 14.61 -6.42
C SER A 45 12.46 14.77 -5.51
N LYS A 46 13.48 13.93 -5.68
CA LYS A 46 14.78 14.07 -5.04
C LYS A 46 15.87 14.05 -6.09
N SER A 47 16.98 14.72 -5.80
CA SER A 47 18.13 14.75 -6.68
C SER A 47 19.34 14.15 -5.98
N ARG A 48 20.06 13.24 -6.66
CA ARG A 48 21.36 12.72 -6.21
C ARG A 48 22.44 13.06 -7.22
N ARG A 49 23.71 13.07 -6.80
CA ARG A 49 24.81 13.21 -7.76
C ARG A 49 24.94 11.95 -8.59
N ILE A 50 25.20 12.11 -9.89
CA ILE A 50 25.55 11.00 -10.77
C ILE A 50 26.79 10.29 -10.20
N GLY A 51 26.67 8.97 -10.00
CA GLY A 51 27.72 8.14 -9.41
C GLY A 51 27.82 8.15 -7.89
N GLY A 52 26.80 8.65 -7.16
CA GLY A 52 26.68 8.43 -5.71
C GLY A 52 27.71 9.13 -4.82
N LYS A 53 28.40 10.17 -5.34
CA LYS A 53 29.43 10.90 -4.60
C LYS A 53 28.84 11.63 -3.38
N LYS A 54 29.46 11.47 -2.20
CA LYS A 54 29.06 12.12 -0.94
C LYS A 54 29.55 13.60 -0.88
N GLY A 55 28.76 14.49 -0.26
CA GLY A 55 29.13 15.90 0.05
C GLY A 55 28.23 16.95 -0.62
N ARG A 56 28.60 18.25 -0.54
CA ARG A 56 27.90 19.38 -1.23
C ARG A 56 28.23 19.47 -2.73
N ALA A 57 27.20 19.45 -3.59
CA ALA A 57 27.36 19.51 -5.05
C ALA A 57 28.18 20.72 -5.49
N LYS A 58 29.13 20.51 -6.41
CA LYS A 58 29.87 21.62 -7.02
C LYS A 58 28.99 22.33 -8.05
N LYS A 59 29.20 23.63 -8.23
CA LYS A 59 28.48 24.45 -9.21
C LYS A 59 28.66 23.84 -10.61
N GLY A 60 27.56 23.41 -11.25
CA GLY A 60 27.58 22.80 -12.59
C GLY A 60 27.69 21.27 -12.63
N GLU A 61 27.70 20.57 -11.49
CA GLU A 61 27.59 19.10 -11.50
C GLU A 61 26.20 18.65 -11.97
N LYS A 62 26.17 17.67 -12.87
CA LYS A 62 24.92 17.01 -13.29
C LYS A 62 24.36 16.18 -12.13
N LEU A 63 23.13 16.51 -11.73
CA LEU A 63 22.35 15.78 -10.74
C LEU A 63 21.37 14.85 -11.47
N GLU A 64 21.20 13.64 -10.96
CA GLU A 64 20.16 12.70 -11.36
C GLU A 64 18.93 12.95 -10.48
N THR A 65 17.80 13.28 -11.10
CA THR A 65 16.52 13.46 -10.42
C THR A 65 15.78 12.13 -10.44
N PHE A 66 15.23 11.74 -9.30
CA PHE A 66 14.43 10.54 -9.12
C PHE A 66 13.19 10.86 -8.30
N TYR A 67 12.17 10.04 -8.46
CA TYR A 67 10.86 10.24 -7.85
C TYR A 67 10.56 9.12 -6.88
N LEU A 68 10.00 9.46 -5.72
CA LEU A 68 9.60 8.50 -4.70
C LEU A 68 8.12 8.66 -4.38
N ILE A 69 7.42 7.54 -4.23
CA ILE A 69 6.03 7.52 -3.81
C ILE A 69 5.96 7.71 -2.29
N LYS A 70 5.20 8.70 -1.84
CA LYS A 70 4.75 8.84 -0.45
C LYS A 70 3.24 8.65 -0.38
N ALA A 71 2.83 7.51 0.16
CA ALA A 71 1.42 7.17 0.29
C ALA A 71 1.04 6.68 1.68
N LYS A 72 -0.18 6.97 2.12
CA LYS A 72 -0.85 6.36 3.28
C LYS A 72 -2.08 5.62 2.80
N ILE A 73 -2.30 4.40 3.31
CA ILE A 73 -3.43 3.57 2.92
C ILE A 73 -4.46 3.46 4.05
N LYS A 74 -5.73 3.36 3.67
CA LYS A 74 -6.87 3.13 4.55
C LYS A 74 -7.69 1.97 4.02
N VAL A 75 -8.36 1.26 4.93
CA VAL A 75 -9.25 0.16 4.55
C VAL A 75 -10.54 0.71 3.97
N TYR A 76 -10.89 0.26 2.77
CA TYR A 76 -12.15 0.60 2.13
C TYR A 76 -13.26 -0.31 2.64
N LYS A 77 -13.95 0.13 3.69
CA LYS A 77 -14.99 -0.65 4.37
C LYS A 77 -16.13 -1.08 3.43
N GLN A 78 -16.45 -0.30 2.40
CA GLN A 78 -17.52 -0.62 1.45
C GLN A 78 -17.19 -1.87 0.60
N ALA A 79 -15.95 -2.03 0.12
CA ALA A 79 -15.52 -3.24 -0.58
C ALA A 79 -15.64 -4.49 0.31
N ILE A 80 -15.28 -4.37 1.59
CA ILE A 80 -15.41 -5.47 2.56
C ILE A 80 -16.88 -5.84 2.78
N VAL A 81 -17.78 -4.86 2.87
CA VAL A 81 -19.22 -5.14 3.03
C VAL A 81 -19.78 -5.85 1.79
N GLN A 82 -19.35 -5.47 0.59
CA GLN A 82 -19.77 -6.13 -0.64
C GLN A 82 -19.23 -7.57 -0.73
N GLU A 83 -17.97 -7.81 -0.40
CA GLU A 83 -17.43 -9.17 -0.31
C GLU A 83 -18.17 -9.98 0.76
N ARG A 84 -18.42 -9.42 1.95
CA ARG A 84 -19.19 -10.08 3.01
C ARG A 84 -20.64 -10.37 2.63
N LYS A 85 -21.24 -9.57 1.74
CA LYS A 85 -22.57 -9.85 1.17
C LYS A 85 -22.54 -10.99 0.17
N LYS A 86 -21.45 -11.14 -0.59
CA LYS A 86 -21.24 -12.27 -1.52
C LYS A 86 -20.91 -13.57 -0.80
N LEU A 87 -20.23 -13.47 0.35
CA LEU A 87 -19.96 -14.62 1.22
C LEU A 87 -21.28 -15.11 1.84
N GLY A 88 -21.52 -16.41 1.71
CA GLY A 88 -22.68 -17.05 2.34
C GLY A 88 -22.63 -16.94 3.86
N ARG A 89 -23.80 -17.05 4.50
CA ARG A 89 -23.90 -17.13 5.97
C ARG A 89 -23.88 -18.59 6.38
N PHE A 90 -23.02 -18.92 7.34
CA PHE A 90 -23.06 -20.22 8.02
C PHE A 90 -23.87 -20.05 9.30
N VAL A 91 -24.82 -20.95 9.53
CA VAL A 91 -25.54 -21.04 10.80
C VAL A 91 -24.89 -22.18 11.57
N LEU A 92 -24.28 -21.85 12.71
CA LEU A 92 -23.78 -22.83 13.65
C LEU A 92 -24.86 -23.00 14.71
N ALA A 93 -25.34 -24.23 14.88
CA ALA A 93 -26.30 -24.60 15.90
C ALA A 93 -25.66 -25.68 16.78
N THR A 94 -25.67 -25.45 18.09
CA THR A 94 -25.22 -26.40 19.10
C THR A 94 -26.31 -26.53 20.17
N ASN A 95 -26.44 -27.73 20.73
CA ASN A 95 -27.33 -27.99 21.87
C ASN A 95 -26.64 -27.74 23.22
N ASP A 96 -25.34 -27.44 23.18
CA ASP A 96 -24.55 -27.17 24.37
C ASP A 96 -24.61 -25.67 24.69
N LEU A 97 -25.20 -25.35 25.84
CA LEU A 97 -25.45 -23.97 26.28
C LEU A 97 -24.22 -23.32 26.90
N ASP A 98 -23.22 -24.11 27.27
CA ASP A 98 -22.03 -23.63 27.98
C ASP A 98 -20.87 -23.28 27.04
N LEU A 99 -20.99 -23.60 25.75
CA LEU A 99 -19.99 -23.27 24.73
C LEU A 99 -19.96 -21.77 24.42
N THR A 100 -18.76 -21.21 24.45
CA THR A 100 -18.52 -19.83 24.04
C THR A 100 -18.36 -19.71 22.53
N VAL A 101 -18.60 -18.50 21.99
CA VAL A 101 -18.48 -18.22 20.55
C VAL A 101 -17.06 -18.52 20.04
N ASP A 102 -16.04 -18.27 20.86
CA ASP A 102 -14.65 -18.55 20.49
C ASP A 102 -14.35 -20.05 20.46
N GLU A 103 -14.95 -20.87 21.34
CA GLU A 103 -14.81 -22.34 21.30
C GLU A 103 -15.50 -22.97 20.09
N ILE A 104 -16.61 -22.38 19.64
CA ILE A 104 -17.36 -22.84 18.46
C ILE A 104 -16.63 -22.49 17.14
N LEU A 105 -15.80 -21.43 17.15
CA LEU A 105 -15.11 -20.90 15.97
C LEU A 105 -13.60 -21.17 15.94
N SER A 106 -13.05 -21.82 16.99
CA SER A 106 -11.64 -22.20 17.06
C SER A 106 -11.31 -23.43 16.21
#